data_AF-W2PHB1-F1
#
_entry.id   AF-W2PHB1-F1
#
_cell.length_a   1.000
_cell.length_b   1.000
_cell.length_c   1.000
_cell.angle_alpha   90.00
_cell.angle_beta   90.00
_cell.angle_gamma   90.00
#
_symmetry.space_group_name_H-M   'P 1'
#
loop_
_entity.id
_entity.type
_entity.pdbx_description
1 polymer ?
#
loop_
_entity_poly.entity_id
_entity_poly.type
_entity_poly.pdbx_seq_one_letter_code
_entity_poly.pdbx_strand_id
1 'polypeptide(L)'
;MTPTAAFEQRDALVVSATFLRTAFGGASAAYSLWLGQSCTSVVVVHLLLPSDAIGSVRLSSDRLCFTPDTFAQPQIVRVEALENRQQWSVITHRLYSLDRNYDRVVTPNVVVQTEATPLECPLLRSEASQRSARRRLRTPPRG
;
A
#
# COMPACT_ATOMS: atom_id res chain seq x y z
N MET A 1 -30.78 21.07 -30.61
CA MET A 1 -29.43 20.66 -30.17
C MET A 1 -29.59 19.98 -28.83
N THR A 2 -29.65 18.65 -28.84
CA THR A 2 -29.77 17.82 -27.64
C THR A 2 -28.38 17.74 -27.00
N PRO A 3 -28.21 18.01 -25.70
CA PRO A 3 -26.91 17.80 -25.07
C PRO A 3 -26.60 16.31 -25.11
N THR A 4 -25.47 15.99 -25.73
CA THR A 4 -24.81 14.69 -25.72
C THR A 4 -24.84 14.12 -24.31
N ALA A 5 -25.42 12.93 -24.15
CA ALA A 5 -25.30 12.17 -22.93
C ALA A 5 -23.80 12.03 -22.61
N ALA A 6 -23.34 12.75 -21.58
CA ALA A 6 -22.07 12.46 -20.95
C ALA A 6 -22.21 11.01 -20.46
N PHE A 7 -21.55 10.09 -21.15
CA PHE A 7 -21.42 8.72 -20.67
C PHE A 7 -20.83 8.82 -19.26
N GLU A 8 -21.63 8.57 -18.24
CA GLU A 8 -21.12 8.20 -16.92
C GLU A 8 -20.37 6.88 -17.13
N GLN A 9 -19.10 6.96 -17.50
CA GLN A 9 -18.22 5.81 -17.49
C GLN A 9 -18.05 5.45 -16.01
N ARG A 10 -18.92 4.57 -15.50
CA ARG A 10 -18.75 4.01 -14.17
C ARG A 10 -17.46 3.19 -14.18
N ASP A 11 -16.56 3.49 -13.25
CA ASP A 11 -15.28 2.79 -13.14
C ASP A 11 -15.54 1.28 -12.98
N ALA A 12 -15.01 0.46 -13.89
CA ALA A 12 -15.24 -0.98 -13.86
C ALA A 12 -14.63 -1.62 -12.61
N LEU A 13 -13.46 -1.15 -12.19
CA LEU A 13 -12.79 -1.50 -10.95
C LEU A 13 -12.60 -0.24 -10.12
N VAL A 14 -13.08 -0.25 -8.88
CA VAL A 14 -12.96 0.86 -7.93
C VAL A 14 -11.99 0.47 -6.82
N VAL A 15 -11.18 1.44 -6.38
CA VAL A 15 -10.27 1.31 -5.25
C VAL A 15 -10.63 2.32 -4.15
N SER A 16 -10.53 1.95 -2.88
CA SER A 16 -10.80 2.87 -1.77
C SER A 16 -9.72 3.95 -1.59
N ALA A 17 -8.52 3.72 -2.11
CA ALA A 17 -7.39 4.63 -2.04
C ALA A 17 -6.45 4.39 -3.23
N THR A 18 -5.92 5.46 -3.83
CA THR A 18 -4.92 5.42 -4.91
C THR A 18 -3.50 5.70 -4.41
N PHE A 19 -3.35 6.04 -3.14
CA PHE A 19 -2.08 6.35 -2.51
C PHE A 19 -2.00 5.75 -1.11
N LEU A 20 -0.93 5.02 -0.83
CA LEU A 20 -0.68 4.32 0.43
C LEU A 20 0.71 4.67 0.98
N ARG A 21 0.81 4.74 2.31
CA ARG A 21 2.08 4.86 3.04
C ARG A 21 2.24 3.67 3.97
N THR A 22 3.41 3.05 3.95
CA THR A 22 3.78 1.93 4.83
C THR A 22 5.24 2.05 5.24
N ALA A 23 5.61 1.46 6.37
CA ALA A 23 6.96 1.58 6.93
C ALA A 23 7.45 0.22 7.42
N PHE A 24 8.76 -0.02 7.31
CA PHE A 24 9.36 -1.28 7.75
C PHE A 24 9.20 -1.49 9.26
N GLY A 25 8.63 -2.63 9.65
CA GLY A 25 8.29 -2.94 11.05
C GLY A 25 7.14 -2.10 11.62
N GLY A 26 6.48 -1.29 10.79
CA GLY A 26 5.31 -0.49 11.16
C GLY A 26 3.97 -1.17 10.87
N ALA A 27 2.90 -0.40 10.96
CA ALA A 27 1.57 -0.88 10.60
C ALA A 27 1.46 -1.12 9.09
N SER A 28 0.75 -2.19 8.70
CA SER A 28 0.42 -2.42 7.30
C SER A 28 -0.58 -1.39 6.78
N ALA A 29 -0.36 -0.92 5.56
CA ALA A 29 -1.35 -0.15 4.83
C ALA A 29 -2.41 -1.10 4.27
N ALA A 30 -3.62 -0.60 4.01
CA ALA A 30 -4.67 -1.39 3.39
C ALA A 30 -5.52 -0.53 2.44
N TYR A 31 -6.03 -1.17 1.41
CA TYR A 31 -7.06 -0.62 0.53
C TYR A 31 -8.02 -1.73 0.12
N SER A 32 -9.21 -1.34 -0.31
CA SER A 32 -10.23 -2.28 -0.78
C SER A 32 -10.48 -2.10 -2.26
N LEU A 33 -10.83 -3.20 -2.94
CA LEU A 33 -11.27 -3.23 -4.32
C LEU A 33 -12.68 -3.79 -4.45
N TRP A 34 -13.47 -3.27 -5.39
CA TRP A 34 -14.76 -3.82 -5.80
C TRP A 34 -15.05 -3.43 -7.26
N LEU A 35 -16.02 -4.10 -7.88
CA LEU A 35 -16.48 -3.73 -9.22
C LEU A 35 -17.57 -2.66 -9.14
N GLY A 36 -17.47 -1.62 -9.96
CA GLY A 36 -18.46 -0.52 -9.99
C GLY A 36 -19.77 -0.86 -10.71
N GLN A 37 -19.81 -2.00 -11.39
CA GLN A 37 -20.98 -2.50 -12.12
C GLN A 37 -21.11 -4.01 -11.92
N SER A 38 -22.29 -4.58 -12.14
CA SER A 38 -22.49 -6.04 -12.05
C SER A 38 -21.67 -6.77 -13.11
N CYS A 39 -21.29 -8.02 -12.84
CA CYS A 39 -20.70 -8.92 -13.83
C CYS A 39 -21.61 -10.12 -14.11
N THR A 40 -21.52 -10.66 -15.31
CA THR A 40 -22.24 -11.88 -15.76
C THR A 40 -21.34 -13.13 -15.73
N SER A 41 -20.04 -12.93 -15.52
CA SER A 41 -19.04 -13.99 -15.36
C SER A 41 -18.04 -13.58 -14.28
N VAL A 42 -17.30 -14.54 -13.74
CA VAL A 42 -16.24 -14.26 -12.78
C VAL A 42 -15.22 -13.29 -13.39
N VAL A 43 -14.87 -12.26 -12.62
CA VAL A 43 -13.81 -11.30 -12.95
C VAL A 43 -12.64 -11.56 -12.03
N VAL A 44 -11.51 -11.95 -12.61
CA VAL A 44 -10.26 -12.18 -11.88
C VAL A 44 -9.40 -10.94 -12.02
N VAL A 45 -9.02 -10.33 -10.90
CA VAL A 45 -8.15 -9.15 -10.84
C VAL A 45 -6.76 -9.62 -10.40
N HIS A 46 -5.75 -9.42 -11.25
CA HIS A 46 -4.35 -9.60 -10.91
C HIS A 46 -3.76 -8.26 -10.45
N LEU A 47 -3.06 -8.29 -9.32
CA LEU A 47 -2.33 -7.16 -8.75
C LEU A 47 -0.85 -7.36 -9.07
N LEU A 48 -0.28 -6.46 -9.87
CA LEU A 48 1.08 -6.57 -10.37
C LEU A 48 1.95 -5.48 -9.75
N LEU A 49 3.01 -5.90 -9.09
CA LEU A 49 4.11 -5.04 -8.64
C LEU A 49 5.21 -4.99 -9.73
N PRO A 50 5.94 -3.87 -9.85
CA PRO A 50 7.10 -3.79 -10.73
C PRO A 50 8.24 -4.65 -10.16
N SER A 51 9.15 -5.11 -11.03
CA SER A 51 10.20 -6.08 -10.65
C SER A 51 11.16 -5.58 -9.56
N ASP A 52 11.39 -4.28 -9.50
CA ASP A 52 12.22 -3.60 -8.49
C ASP A 52 11.53 -3.45 -7.12
N ALA A 53 10.21 -3.71 -7.04
CA ALA A 53 9.47 -3.78 -5.79
C ALA A 53 9.34 -5.22 -5.24
N ILE A 54 9.70 -6.23 -6.06
CA ILE A 54 9.67 -7.64 -5.65
C ILE A 54 10.70 -7.85 -4.55
N GLY A 55 10.23 -8.17 -3.35
CA GLY A 55 11.09 -8.35 -2.16
C GLY A 55 11.07 -7.17 -1.20
N SER A 56 10.72 -5.96 -1.65
CA SER A 56 10.62 -4.77 -0.79
C SER A 56 9.19 -4.50 -0.29
N VAL A 57 8.18 -4.99 -1.02
CA VAL A 57 6.75 -4.87 -0.66
C VAL A 57 6.07 -6.24 -0.76
N ARG A 58 5.19 -6.54 0.21
CA ARG A 58 4.31 -7.72 0.22
C ARG A 58 2.85 -7.30 0.15
N LEU A 59 2.11 -8.00 -0.70
CA LEU A 59 0.64 -7.93 -0.74
C LEU A 59 0.06 -9.14 -0.01
N SER A 60 -1.08 -8.96 0.69
CA SER A 60 -1.80 -10.09 1.29
C SER A 60 -2.43 -11.02 0.26
N SER A 61 -2.74 -10.50 -0.93
CA SER A 61 -3.14 -11.26 -2.10
C SER A 61 -2.67 -10.54 -3.36
N ASP A 62 -2.18 -11.29 -4.34
CA ASP A 62 -1.87 -10.83 -5.69
C ASP A 62 -3.02 -11.09 -6.68
N ARG A 63 -4.07 -11.80 -6.23
CA ARG A 63 -5.23 -12.15 -7.04
C ARG A 63 -6.53 -12.04 -6.25
N LEU A 64 -7.53 -11.40 -6.85
CA LEU A 64 -8.88 -11.31 -6.31
C LEU A 64 -9.89 -11.83 -7.32
N CYS A 65 -10.98 -12.41 -6.84
CA CYS A 65 -12.05 -12.95 -7.67
C CYS A 65 -13.37 -12.33 -7.28
N PHE A 66 -14.06 -11.72 -8.24
CA PHE A 66 -15.40 -11.17 -8.08
C PHE A 66 -16.39 -12.00 -8.89
N THR A 67 -17.47 -12.44 -8.25
CA THR A 67 -18.56 -13.19 -8.90
C THR A 67 -19.77 -12.27 -9.09
N PRO A 68 -20.78 -12.67 -9.89
CA PRO A 68 -22.02 -11.92 -10.00
C PRO A 68 -22.72 -11.62 -8.66
N ASP A 69 -22.47 -12.44 -7.63
CA ASP A 69 -23.04 -12.26 -6.29
C ASP A 69 -22.17 -11.40 -5.37
N THR A 70 -20.86 -11.33 -5.62
CA THR A 70 -19.88 -10.66 -4.76
C THR A 70 -19.25 -9.42 -5.38
N PHE A 71 -19.63 -9.04 -6.60
CA PHE A 71 -18.97 -7.97 -7.36
C PHE A 71 -18.85 -6.63 -6.62
N ALA A 72 -19.91 -6.24 -5.91
CA ALA A 72 -19.98 -4.99 -5.17
C ALA A 72 -19.43 -5.09 -3.73
N GLN A 73 -19.06 -6.29 -3.28
CA GLN A 73 -18.52 -6.49 -1.93
C GLN A 73 -17.03 -6.12 -1.92
N PRO A 74 -16.60 -5.14 -1.09
CA PRO A 74 -15.21 -4.74 -1.03
C PRO A 74 -14.30 -5.86 -0.52
N GLN A 75 -13.26 -6.19 -1.29
CA GLN A 75 -12.20 -7.12 -0.89
C GLN A 75 -10.95 -6.34 -0.48
N ILE A 76 -10.43 -6.63 0.72
CA ILE A 76 -9.31 -5.88 1.32
C ILE A 76 -7.98 -6.49 0.89
N VAL A 77 -7.04 -5.63 0.51
CA VAL A 77 -5.63 -5.95 0.26
C VAL A 77 -4.76 -5.19 1.25
N ARG A 78 -3.93 -5.91 1.99
CA ARG A 78 -2.93 -5.33 2.88
C ARG A 78 -1.59 -5.23 2.16
N VAL A 79 -0.85 -4.17 2.46
CA VAL A 79 0.43 -3.83 1.87
C VAL A 79 1.45 -3.61 2.99
N GLU A 80 2.51 -4.41 2.96
CA GLU A 80 3.56 -4.44 3.97
C GLU A 80 4.92 -4.10 3.35
N ALA A 81 5.69 -3.25 4.04
CA ALA A 81 7.08 -3.01 3.70
C ALA A 81 7.97 -4.12 4.29
N LEU A 82 8.77 -4.75 3.44
CA LEU A 82 9.70 -5.83 3.81
C LEU A 82 11.14 -5.35 4.00
N GLU A 83 11.48 -4.16 3.51
CA GLU A 83 12.81 -3.58 3.63
C GLU A 83 12.75 -2.19 4.27
N ASN A 84 13.75 -1.88 5.11
CA ASN A 84 13.90 -0.56 5.69
C ASN A 84 14.52 0.44 4.71
N ARG A 85 13.76 0.78 3.66
CA ARG A 85 14.22 1.64 2.58
C ARG A 85 13.08 2.52 2.10
N GLN A 86 13.40 3.79 1.83
CA GLN A 86 12.46 4.66 1.15
C GLN A 86 12.36 4.31 -0.34
N GLN A 87 11.14 4.02 -0.81
CA GLN A 87 10.86 3.62 -2.18
C GLN A 87 9.45 4.00 -2.60
N TRP A 88 9.27 4.18 -3.91
CA TRP A 88 7.97 4.32 -4.55
C TRP A 88 7.72 3.12 -5.44
N SER A 89 6.54 2.53 -5.32
CA SER A 89 6.10 1.40 -6.13
C SER A 89 4.68 1.65 -6.63
N VAL A 90 4.32 1.09 -7.79
CA VAL A 90 2.98 1.23 -8.35
C VAL A 90 2.36 -0.15 -8.51
N ILE A 91 1.27 -0.42 -7.80
CA ILE A 91 0.44 -1.60 -8.02
C ILE A 91 -0.45 -1.31 -9.23
N THR A 92 -0.29 -2.13 -10.27
CA THR A 92 -1.14 -2.09 -11.46
C THR A 92 -2.14 -3.24 -11.43
N HIS A 93 -3.35 -3.01 -11.92
CA HIS A 93 -4.41 -4.02 -11.92
C HIS A 93 -4.65 -4.52 -13.35
N ARG A 94 -4.87 -5.84 -13.50
CA ARG A 94 -5.30 -6.43 -14.77
C ARG A 94 -6.51 -7.33 -14.54
N LEU A 95 -7.54 -7.14 -15.35
CA LEU A 95 -8.77 -7.93 -15.27
C LEU A 95 -8.77 -9.02 -16.34
N TYR A 96 -9.28 -10.18 -15.95
CA TYR A 96 -9.55 -11.31 -16.82
C TYR A 96 -10.98 -11.79 -16.58
N SER A 97 -11.81 -11.80 -17.61
CA SER A 97 -13.19 -12.29 -17.55
C SER A 97 -13.69 -12.71 -18.92
N LEU A 98 -14.73 -13.55 -18.93
CA LEU A 98 -15.56 -13.81 -20.12
C LEU A 98 -16.65 -12.75 -20.30
N ASP A 99 -16.88 -11.90 -19.30
CA ASP A 99 -17.79 -10.77 -19.42
C ASP A 99 -17.12 -9.64 -20.21
N ARG A 100 -17.69 -9.32 -21.37
CA ARG A 100 -17.17 -8.29 -22.29
C ARG A 100 -17.16 -6.88 -21.68
N ASN A 101 -17.96 -6.64 -20.64
CA ASN A 101 -17.96 -5.36 -19.93
C ASN A 101 -16.63 -5.08 -19.20
N TYR A 102 -15.79 -6.10 -19.03
CA TYR A 102 -14.49 -6.02 -18.37
C TYR A 102 -13.32 -6.25 -19.33
N ASP A 103 -13.58 -6.34 -20.64
CA ASP A 103 -12.51 -6.46 -21.62
C ASP A 103 -11.80 -5.12 -21.82
N ARG A 104 -10.46 -5.13 -21.69
CA ARG A 104 -9.58 -3.96 -21.89
C ARG A 104 -9.99 -2.68 -21.16
N VAL A 105 -10.70 -2.81 -20.03
CA VAL A 105 -11.08 -1.65 -19.22
C VAL A 105 -9.87 -0.99 -18.59
N VAL A 106 -9.91 0.34 -18.49
CA VAL A 106 -8.91 1.10 -17.73
C VAL A 106 -9.11 0.83 -16.25
N THR A 107 -8.03 0.53 -15.55
CA THR A 107 -8.04 0.27 -14.11
C THR A 107 -7.26 1.35 -13.36
N PRO A 108 -7.69 1.73 -12.14
CA PRO A 108 -6.90 2.62 -11.30
C PRO A 108 -5.58 1.96 -10.88
N ASN A 109 -4.53 2.77 -10.74
CA ASN A 109 -3.27 2.35 -10.13
C ASN A 109 -3.25 2.77 -8.66
N VAL A 110 -2.51 2.01 -7.85
CA VAL A 110 -2.27 2.35 -6.44
C VAL A 110 -0.78 2.59 -6.24
N VAL A 111 -0.45 3.82 -5.85
CA VAL A 111 0.91 4.23 -5.53
C VAL A 111 1.19 3.89 -4.07
N VAL A 112 2.31 3.22 -3.82
CA VAL A 112 2.78 2.85 -2.49
C VAL A 112 4.08 3.58 -2.23
N GLN A 113 4.10 4.39 -1.17
CA GLN A 113 5.30 4.97 -0.61
C GLN A 113 5.73 4.11 0.58
N THR A 114 6.89 3.46 0.47
CA THR A 114 7.56 2.86 1.62
C THR A 114 8.45 3.91 2.27
N GLU A 115 8.37 4.02 3.59
CA GLU A 115 9.20 4.90 4.40
C GLU A 115 10.32 4.10 5.08
N ALA A 116 11.51 4.70 5.15
CA ALA A 116 12.57 4.18 6.00
C ALA A 116 12.24 4.55 7.46
N THR A 117 12.19 3.56 8.32
CA THR A 117 12.18 3.79 9.76
C THR A 117 13.59 4.09 10.24
N PRO A 118 13.78 5.07 11.15
CA PRO A 118 15.07 5.27 11.79
C PRO A 118 15.51 3.94 12.40
N LEU A 119 16.70 3.47 12.05
CA LEU A 119 17.33 2.38 12.77
C LEU A 119 17.54 2.90 14.20
N GLU A 120 16.72 2.48 15.15
CA GLU A 120 17.03 2.71 16.55
C GLU A 120 18.35 1.96 16.82
N CYS A 121 19.48 2.67 16.85
CA CYS A 121 20.70 2.12 17.41
C CYS A 121 20.48 1.99 18.92
N PRO A 122 20.34 0.78 19.49
CA PRO A 122 20.13 0.64 20.93
C PRO A 122 21.33 1.16 21.74
N LEU A 123 22.49 1.31 21.08
CA LEU A 123 23.76 1.71 21.68
C LEU A 123 23.93 3.21 21.96
N LEU A 124 23.07 4.09 21.43
CA LEU A 124 23.19 5.54 21.66
C LEU A 124 22.35 6.07 22.84
N ARG A 125 21.48 5.23 23.44
CA ARG A 125 20.73 5.64 24.64
C ARG A 125 21.60 5.69 25.91
N SER A 126 22.78 5.08 25.93
CA SER A 126 23.64 5.03 27.13
C SER A 126 24.58 6.24 27.29
N GLU A 127 24.98 6.91 26.21
CA GLU A 127 25.98 7.99 26.30
C GLU A 127 25.42 9.31 26.84
N ALA A 128 24.13 9.59 26.60
CA ALA A 128 23.47 10.79 27.12
C ALA A 128 23.27 10.73 28.65
N SER A 129 23.15 9.52 29.22
CA SER A 129 23.03 9.31 30.67
C SER A 129 24.41 9.36 31.37
N GLN A 130 25.49 8.92 30.72
CA GLN A 130 26.82 8.91 31.32
C GLN A 130 27.54 10.28 31.33
N ARG A 131 27.25 11.19 30.40
CA ARG A 131 27.84 12.55 30.43
C ARG A 131 27.37 13.39 31.62
N SER A 132 26.20 13.10 32.19
CA SER A 132 25.68 13.81 33.36
C SER A 132 26.33 13.35 34.68
N ALA A 133 26.88 12.13 34.72
CA ALA A 133 27.53 11.57 35.92
C ALA A 133 28.99 12.05 36.10
N ARG A 134 29.74 12.27 35.01
CA ARG A 134 31.14 12.73 35.10
C ARG A 134 31.33 14.20 35.49
N ARG A 135 30.28 15.02 35.45
CA ARG A 135 30.36 16.45 35.80
C ARG A 135 30.15 16.74 37.30
N ARG A 136 29.76 15.74 38.11
CA ARG A 136 29.50 15.92 39.56
C ARG A 136 30.63 15.50 40.50
N LEU A 137 31.75 14.99 40.01
CA LEU A 137 32.95 14.69 40.82
C LEU A 137 34.15 15.52 40.37
N ARG A 138 34.07 16.84 40.57
CA ARG A 138 35.24 17.72 40.67
C ARG A 138 34.96 18.77 41.75
N THR A 139 35.00 18.34 43.00
CA THR A 139 35.19 19.23 44.15
C THR A 139 36.69 19.39 44.37
N PRO A 140 37.24 20.61 44.43
CA PRO A 140 38.64 20.81 44.78
C PRO A 140 38.86 20.64 46.29
N PRO A 141 40.04 20.19 46.74
CA PRO A 141 40.36 20.14 48.17
C PRO A 141 40.54 21.57 48.71
N ARG A 142 39.96 21.84 49.89
CA ARG A 142 40.34 23.00 50.71
C ARG A 142 41.64 22.67 51.44
N GLY A 143 42.59 23.60 51.38
CA GLY A 143 43.85 23.56 52.14
C GLY A 143 43.68 23.84 53.62
#